data_AF-A0AAP6ZS85-F1
#
_entry.id   AF-A0AAP6ZS85-F1
#
_cell.length_a   1.000
_cell.length_b   1.000
_cell.length_c   1.000
_cell.angle_alpha   90.00
_cell.angle_beta   90.00
_cell.angle_gamma   90.00
#
_symmetry.space_group_name_H-M   'P 1'
#
loop_
_entity.id
_entity.type
_entity.pdbx_description
1 polymer ?
#
loop_
_entity_poly.entity_id
_entity_poly.type
_entity_poly.pdbx_seq_one_letter_code
_entity_poly.pdbx_strand_id
1 'polypeptide(L)'
;MKRRIKEELFNHDLYINQVKDLLIWHFDDHKEAAHYFGVTPQTVRNWQKTGKWPLSVVRLLLIMHRGYLPTSKPWRGFKVRGDKLITPGGRELTAYDLMELDIRVSLKTTSNVIQFRRKKKKRYRIRKRLDAKRMKRLAE
;
A
#
# COMPACT_ATOMS: atom_id res chain seq x y z
N MET A 1 -6.94 -12.76 6.30
CA MET A 1 -6.10 -11.96 5.38
C MET A 1 -6.03 -12.56 3.98
N LYS A 2 -5.74 -13.86 3.82
CA LYS A 2 -5.69 -14.54 2.50
C LYS A 2 -6.98 -14.42 1.67
N ARG A 3 -8.18 -14.47 2.29
CA ARG A 3 -9.47 -14.29 1.60
C ARG A 3 -9.57 -12.96 0.85
N ARG A 4 -9.23 -11.85 1.52
CA ARG A 4 -9.26 -10.50 0.93
C ARG A 4 -8.35 -10.33 -0.28
N ILE A 5 -7.17 -10.96 -0.27
CA ILE A 5 -6.24 -10.89 -1.42
C ILE A 5 -6.81 -11.68 -2.60
N LYS A 6 -7.34 -12.89 -2.34
CA LYS A 6 -7.96 -13.70 -3.39
C LYS A 6 -9.17 -13.00 -4.01
N GLU A 7 -10.03 -12.41 -3.18
CA GLU A 7 -11.17 -11.59 -3.63
C GLU A 7 -10.71 -10.39 -4.47
N GLU A 8 -9.70 -9.65 -4.01
CA GLU A 8 -9.17 -8.50 -4.76
C GLU A 8 -8.62 -8.90 -6.13
N LEU A 9 -7.88 -10.00 -6.20
CA LEU A 9 -7.32 -10.51 -7.46
C LEU A 9 -8.42 -11.03 -8.39
N PHE A 10 -9.38 -11.78 -7.85
CA PHE A 10 -10.52 -12.30 -8.61
C PHE A 10 -11.36 -11.18 -9.23
N ASN A 11 -11.58 -10.08 -8.50
CA ASN A 11 -12.27 -8.89 -9.03
C ASN A 11 -11.52 -8.18 -10.18
N HIS A 12 -10.29 -8.61 -10.46
CA HIS A 12 -9.45 -8.10 -11.53
C HIS A 12 -9.02 -9.21 -12.49
N ASP A 13 -9.75 -10.33 -12.52
CA ASP A 13 -9.50 -11.49 -13.39
C ASP A 13 -8.09 -12.09 -13.24
N LEU A 14 -7.56 -12.03 -12.00
CA LEU A 14 -6.23 -12.48 -11.66
C LEU A 14 -6.24 -13.55 -10.56
N TYR A 15 -5.22 -14.40 -10.58
CA TYR A 15 -4.97 -15.46 -9.63
C TYR A 15 -3.75 -15.15 -8.74
N ILE A 16 -3.69 -15.79 -7.57
CA ILE A 16 -2.65 -15.48 -6.56
C ILE A 16 -1.22 -15.78 -7.01
N ASN A 17 -1.04 -16.77 -7.88
CA ASN A 17 0.22 -17.10 -8.52
C ASN A 17 0.69 -15.99 -9.47
N GLN A 18 -0.23 -15.28 -10.12
CA GLN A 18 0.09 -14.22 -11.08
C GLN A 18 0.64 -12.94 -10.43
N VAL A 19 0.55 -12.79 -9.10
CA VAL A 19 1.16 -11.63 -8.41
C VAL A 19 2.67 -11.60 -8.61
N LYS A 20 3.32 -12.77 -8.68
CA LYS A 20 4.75 -12.86 -8.97
C LYS A 20 5.04 -12.39 -10.40
N ASP A 21 4.20 -12.79 -11.35
CA ASP A 21 4.35 -12.45 -12.76
C ASP A 21 4.15 -10.94 -12.97
N LEU A 22 3.17 -10.34 -12.29
CA LEU A 22 2.98 -8.89 -12.25
C LEU A 22 4.21 -8.17 -11.71
N LEU A 23 4.85 -8.69 -10.66
CA LEU A 23 6.06 -8.10 -10.12
C LEU A 23 7.21 -8.15 -11.14
N ILE A 24 7.40 -9.29 -11.82
CA ILE A 24 8.47 -9.48 -12.82
C ILE A 24 8.20 -8.62 -14.07
N TRP A 25 6.93 -8.43 -14.44
CA TRP A 25 6.55 -7.59 -15.57
C TRP A 25 6.91 -6.11 -15.39
N HIS A 26 6.86 -5.62 -14.15
CA HIS A 26 6.99 -4.19 -13.86
C HIS A 26 8.35 -3.76 -13.32
N PHE A 27 9.20 -4.70 -12.92
CA PHE A 27 10.49 -4.40 -12.30
C PHE A 27 11.57 -5.35 -12.80
N ASP A 28 12.72 -4.80 -13.17
CA ASP A 28 13.84 -5.58 -13.71
C ASP A 28 14.59 -6.34 -12.60
N ASP A 29 14.66 -5.76 -11.39
CA ASP A 29 15.26 -6.41 -10.22
C ASP A 29 14.51 -6.07 -8.92
N HIS A 30 14.73 -6.90 -7.89
CA HIS A 30 14.22 -6.71 -6.54
C HIS A 30 14.62 -5.38 -5.91
N LYS A 31 15.75 -4.79 -6.32
CA LYS A 31 16.18 -3.48 -5.83
C LYS A 31 15.22 -2.38 -6.26
N GLU A 32 14.80 -2.41 -7.52
CA GLU A 32 13.86 -1.44 -8.08
C GLU A 32 12.47 -1.58 -7.44
N ALA A 33 11.97 -2.81 -7.37
CA ALA A 33 10.72 -3.11 -6.66
C ALA A 33 10.78 -2.66 -5.20
N ALA A 34 11.89 -2.92 -4.50
CA ALA A 34 12.08 -2.53 -3.11
C ALA A 34 12.04 -1.00 -2.93
N HIS A 35 12.68 -0.26 -3.84
CA HIS A 35 12.62 1.20 -3.87
C HIS A 35 11.18 1.69 -4.06
N TYR A 36 10.45 1.14 -5.04
CA TYR A 36 9.06 1.50 -5.30
C TYR A 36 8.13 1.24 -4.10
N PHE A 37 8.27 0.08 -3.44
CA PHE A 37 7.44 -0.28 -2.28
C PHE A 37 7.94 0.32 -0.95
N GLY A 38 9.10 0.97 -0.92
CA GLY A 38 9.70 1.51 0.30
C GLY A 38 10.10 0.43 1.31
N VAL A 39 10.63 -0.70 0.83
CA VAL A 39 11.06 -1.86 1.66
C VAL A 39 12.48 -2.27 1.31
N THR A 40 13.00 -3.33 1.96
CA THR A 40 14.31 -3.89 1.60
C THR A 40 14.19 -4.91 0.45
N PRO A 41 15.23 -5.11 -0.38
CA PRO A 41 15.23 -6.14 -1.43
C PRO A 41 14.99 -7.56 -0.87
N GLN A 42 15.48 -7.83 0.34
CA GLN A 42 15.25 -9.11 1.01
C GLN A 42 13.76 -9.32 1.34
N THR A 43 13.04 -8.26 1.70
CA THR A 43 11.59 -8.32 1.94
C THR A 43 10.85 -8.74 0.67
N VAL A 44 11.21 -8.18 -0.48
CA VAL A 44 10.61 -8.54 -1.79
C VAL A 44 10.89 -10.01 -2.13
N ARG A 45 12.15 -10.46 -2.00
CA ARG A 45 12.53 -11.87 -2.19
C ARG A 45 11.73 -12.81 -1.29
N ASN A 46 11.51 -12.43 -0.03
CA ASN A 46 10.73 -13.24 0.91
C ASN A 46 9.26 -13.37 0.47
N TRP A 47 8.65 -12.30 -0.08
CA TRP A 47 7.27 -12.37 -0.59
C TRP A 47 7.16 -13.34 -1.76
N GLN A 48 8.07 -13.25 -2.74
CA GLN A 48 8.11 -14.16 -3.88
C GLN A 48 8.31 -15.62 -3.43
N LYS A 49 9.28 -15.88 -2.53
CA LYS A 49 9.59 -17.23 -2.05
C LYS A 49 8.43 -17.86 -1.29
N THR A 50 7.75 -17.07 -0.46
CA THR A 50 6.68 -17.59 0.42
C THR A 50 5.29 -17.51 -0.20
N GLY A 51 5.12 -16.75 -1.28
CA GLY A 51 3.81 -16.40 -1.85
C GLY A 51 2.95 -15.54 -0.91
N LYS A 52 3.53 -14.96 0.15
CA LYS A 52 2.82 -14.17 1.17
C LYS A 52 2.98 -12.68 0.89
N TRP A 53 2.09 -12.17 0.04
CA TRP A 53 2.06 -10.77 -0.34
C TRP A 53 1.23 -9.92 0.64
N PRO A 54 1.71 -8.75 1.07
CA PRO A 54 0.86 -7.77 1.74
C PRO A 54 -0.24 -7.27 0.79
N LEU A 55 -1.47 -7.08 1.32
CA LEU A 55 -2.60 -6.58 0.51
C LEU A 55 -2.31 -5.21 -0.14
N SER A 56 -1.56 -4.34 0.54
CA SER A 56 -1.17 -3.03 0.00
C SER A 56 -0.27 -3.16 -1.24
N VAL A 57 0.66 -4.11 -1.23
CA VAL A 57 1.56 -4.38 -2.36
C VAL A 57 0.76 -4.89 -3.56
N VAL A 58 -0.15 -5.84 -3.33
CA VAL A 58 -1.03 -6.37 -4.38
C VAL A 58 -1.87 -5.26 -5.01
N ARG A 59 -2.46 -4.38 -4.20
CA ARG A 59 -3.23 -3.24 -4.71
C ARG A 59 -2.40 -2.26 -5.54
N LEU A 60 -1.19 -1.94 -5.08
CA LEU A 60 -0.29 -1.07 -5.83
C LEU A 60 0.12 -1.70 -7.17
N LEU A 61 0.47 -3.00 -7.18
CA LEU A 61 0.76 -3.73 -8.42
C LEU A 61 -0.43 -3.75 -9.38
N LEU A 62 -1.64 -3.96 -8.87
CA LEU A 62 -2.86 -3.92 -9.69
C LEU A 62 -3.09 -2.54 -10.30
N ILE A 63 -2.92 -1.47 -9.51
CA ILE A 63 -3.02 -0.08 -10.00
C ILE A 63 -1.98 0.18 -11.09
N MET A 64 -0.73 -0.20 -10.84
CA MET A 64 0.38 -0.04 -11.79
C MET A 64 0.13 -0.81 -13.09
N HIS A 65 -0.33 -2.06 -13.00
CA HIS A 65 -0.57 -2.91 -14.16
C HIS A 65 -1.69 -2.42 -15.05
N ARG A 66 -2.81 -2.02 -14.46
CA ARG A 66 -3.98 -1.58 -15.25
C ARG A 66 -3.94 -0.10 -15.62
N GLY A 67 -3.20 0.73 -14.87
CA GLY A 67 -3.19 2.18 -15.03
C GLY A 67 -4.46 2.88 -14.53
N TYR A 68 -5.28 2.22 -13.71
CA TYR A 68 -6.53 2.76 -13.15
C TYR A 68 -6.49 2.74 -11.63
N LEU A 69 -7.13 3.72 -11.00
CA LEU A 69 -7.37 3.66 -9.56
C LEU A 69 -8.45 2.61 -9.24
N PRO A 70 -8.56 2.14 -7.98
CA PRO A 70 -9.54 1.11 -7.62
C PRO A 70 -10.94 1.49 -8.09
N THR A 71 -11.71 0.54 -8.61
CA THR A 71 -13.06 0.80 -9.13
C THR A 71 -14.11 1.07 -8.05
N SER A 72 -13.67 1.30 -6.81
CA SER A 72 -14.55 1.78 -5.75
C SER A 72 -15.21 3.08 -6.17
N LYS A 73 -16.44 3.32 -5.70
CA LYS A 73 -17.28 4.47 -6.11
C LYS A 73 -16.52 5.80 -6.24
N PRO A 74 -15.62 6.19 -5.31
CA PRO A 74 -14.93 7.48 -5.38
C PRO A 74 -13.92 7.62 -6.53
N TRP A 75 -13.35 6.52 -7.01
CA TRP A 75 -12.20 6.51 -7.94
C TRP A 75 -12.56 5.96 -9.32
N ARG A 76 -13.84 5.67 -9.55
CA ARG A 76 -14.32 5.14 -10.83
C ARG A 76 -13.97 6.09 -11.98
N GLY A 77 -13.33 5.54 -13.01
CA GLY A 77 -12.96 6.27 -14.23
C GLY A 77 -11.66 7.07 -14.11
N PHE A 78 -11.04 7.16 -12.93
CA PHE A 78 -9.73 7.79 -12.79
C PHE A 78 -8.61 6.87 -13.28
N LYS A 79 -7.65 7.44 -14.01
CA LYS A 79 -6.46 6.73 -14.54
C LYS A 79 -5.17 7.36 -14.04
N VAL A 80 -4.11 6.58 -13.98
CA VAL A 80 -2.75 7.05 -13.67
C VAL A 80 -1.90 6.86 -14.93
N ARG A 81 -1.23 7.92 -15.38
CA ARG A 81 -0.28 7.89 -16.49
C ARG A 81 1.00 8.59 -16.07
N GLY A 82 2.03 7.81 -15.73
CA GLY A 82 3.26 8.36 -15.15
C GLY A 82 2.97 9.10 -13.85
N ASP A 83 3.27 10.40 -13.84
CA ASP A 83 3.06 11.33 -12.73
C ASP A 83 1.71 12.07 -12.77
N LYS A 84 0.85 11.77 -13.74
CA LYS A 84 -0.43 12.44 -13.95
C LYS A 84 -1.62 11.58 -13.52
N LEU A 85 -2.59 12.21 -12.88
CA LEU A 85 -3.91 11.66 -12.58
C LEU A 85 -4.92 12.14 -13.63
N ILE A 86 -5.49 11.21 -14.39
CA ILE A 86 -6.49 11.51 -15.41
C ILE A 86 -7.88 11.31 -14.80
N THR A 87 -8.68 12.37 -14.82
CA THR A 87 -10.08 12.32 -14.38
C THR A 87 -10.98 11.59 -15.38
N PRO A 88 -12.18 11.14 -14.97
CA PRO A 88 -13.14 10.51 -15.90
C PRO A 88 -13.54 11.42 -17.06
N GLY A 89 -13.49 12.75 -16.88
CA GLY A 89 -13.74 13.75 -17.91
C GLY A 89 -12.54 14.04 -18.82
N GLY A 90 -11.43 13.31 -18.68
CA GLY A 90 -10.24 13.44 -19.52
C GLY A 90 -9.24 14.53 -19.10
N ARG A 91 -9.56 15.34 -18.08
CA ARG A 91 -8.59 16.31 -17.54
C ARG A 91 -7.41 15.59 -16.89
N GLU A 92 -6.20 16.02 -17.23
CA GLU A 92 -4.96 15.62 -16.56
C GLU A 92 -4.70 16.53 -15.36
N LEU A 93 -4.40 15.94 -14.21
CA LEU A 93 -4.03 16.61 -12.97
C LEU A 93 -2.61 16.20 -12.60
N THR A 94 -1.73 17.18 -12.47
CA THR A 94 -0.38 17.00 -11.93
C THR A 94 -0.40 17.09 -10.41
N ALA A 95 0.70 16.70 -9.77
CA ALA A 95 0.88 16.92 -8.33
C ALA A 95 0.75 18.41 -7.96
N TYR A 96 1.22 19.31 -8.83
CA TYR A 96 1.14 20.75 -8.63
C TYR A 96 -0.32 21.25 -8.63
N ASP A 97 -1.15 20.78 -9.58
CA ASP A 97 -2.57 21.15 -9.64
C ASP A 97 -3.33 20.74 -8.37
N LEU A 98 -2.98 19.58 -7.80
CA LEU A 98 -3.56 19.09 -6.56
C LEU A 98 -3.10 19.90 -5.35
N MET A 99 -1.83 20.33 -5.31
CA MET A 99 -1.31 21.22 -4.27
C MET A 99 -1.98 22.59 -4.34
N GLU A 100 -2.21 23.12 -5.53
CA GLU A 100 -2.88 24.40 -5.70
C GLU A 100 -4.35 24.34 -5.25
N LEU A 101 -5.04 23.23 -5.52
CA LEU A 101 -6.40 22.99 -5.00
C LEU A 101 -6.43 23.02 -3.47
N ASP A 102 -5.46 22.39 -2.80
CA ASP A 102 -5.35 22.40 -1.33
C ASP A 102 -5.14 23.84 -0.79
N ILE A 103 -4.27 24.61 -1.44
CA ILE A 103 -4.02 26.02 -1.11
C ILE A 103 -5.30 26.86 -1.29
N ARG A 104 -6.00 26.74 -2.43
CA ARG A 104 -7.22 27.50 -2.72
C ARG A 104 -8.36 27.19 -1.75
N VAL A 105 -8.49 25.94 -1.32
CA VAL A 105 -9.46 25.53 -0.28
C VAL A 105 -9.06 26.13 1.08
N SER A 106 -7.77 26.11 1.43
CA SER A 106 -7.25 26.68 2.68
C SER A 106 -7.39 28.20 2.77
N LEU A 107 -7.25 28.93 1.65
CA LEU A 107 -7.33 30.40 1.66
C LEU A 107 -8.77 30.93 1.79
N LYS A 108 -9.76 30.16 1.32
CA LYS A 108 -11.19 30.50 1.45
C LYS A 108 -11.84 29.97 2.72
N THR A 109 -11.20 29.05 3.44
CA THR A 109 -11.74 28.48 4.67
C THR A 109 -10.71 28.59 5.79
N THR A 110 -10.97 29.40 6.81
CA THR A 110 -10.07 29.65 7.95
C THR A 110 -9.66 28.40 8.74
N SER A 111 -10.22 27.22 8.47
CA SER A 111 -9.59 25.93 8.79
C SER A 111 -10.28 24.79 8.03
N ASN A 112 -9.54 24.06 7.19
CA ASN A 112 -10.01 22.79 6.59
C ASN A 112 -8.88 21.77 6.38
N VAL A 113 -7.74 21.92 7.07
CA VAL A 113 -6.71 20.87 7.10
C VAL A 113 -7.18 19.79 8.08
N ILE A 114 -7.65 18.66 7.56
CA ILE A 114 -7.76 17.43 8.35
C ILE A 114 -6.32 17.01 8.66
N GLN A 115 -5.80 17.46 9.81
CA GLN A 115 -4.53 16.96 10.32
C GLN A 115 -4.70 15.46 10.58
N PHE A 116 -4.15 14.62 9.70
CA PHE A 116 -4.02 13.19 9.95
C PHE A 116 -2.99 12.98 11.05
N ARG A 117 -3.38 13.20 12.30
CA ARG A 117 -2.56 12.86 13.45
C ARG A 117 -2.50 11.34 13.52
N ARG A 118 -1.37 10.77 13.08
CA ARG A 118 -1.09 9.34 13.21
C ARG A 118 -1.30 8.95 14.67
N LYS A 119 -2.37 8.21 14.99
CA LYS A 119 -2.60 7.67 16.34
C LYS A 119 -1.32 6.94 16.72
N LYS A 120 -0.59 7.43 17.74
CA LYS A 120 0.57 6.72 18.30
C LYS A 120 0.04 5.34 18.68
N LYS A 121 0.38 4.30 17.91
CA LYS A 121 0.09 2.92 18.32
C LYS A 121 0.74 2.76 19.69
N LYS A 122 -0.03 2.36 20.71
CA LYS A 122 0.54 1.92 21.98
C LYS A 122 1.62 0.91 21.59
N ARG A 123 2.90 1.26 21.77
CA ARG A 123 3.99 0.28 21.69
C ARG A 123 3.54 -0.82 22.64
N TYR A 124 3.22 -2.00 22.11
CA TYR A 124 3.10 -3.18 22.96
C TYR A 124 4.42 -3.22 23.72
N ARG A 125 4.41 -2.87 25.01
CA ARG A 125 5.52 -3.22 25.89
C ARG A 125 5.59 -4.72 25.75
N ILE A 126 6.66 -5.23 25.14
CA ILE A 126 7.06 -6.63 25.28
C ILE A 126 7.29 -6.78 26.78
N ARG A 127 6.22 -7.09 27.52
CA ARG A 127 6.31 -7.31 28.95
C ARG A 127 6.94 -8.69 29.05
N LYS A 128 8.25 -8.69 29.29
CA LYS A 128 9.07 -9.79 29.83
C LYS A 128 8.18 -10.64 30.76
N ARG A 129 7.55 -11.68 30.21
CA ARG A 129 6.75 -12.66 30.98
C ARG A 129 7.30 -14.07 30.80
N LEU A 130 8.56 -14.17 30.38
CA LEU A 130 9.30 -15.42 30.30
C LEU A 130 10.28 -15.62 31.48
N ASP A 131 10.73 -14.55 32.15
CA ASP A 131 11.71 -14.68 33.23
C ASP A 131 11.07 -15.06 34.59
N ALA A 132 9.86 -14.59 34.89
CA ALA A 132 9.20 -14.87 36.17
C ALA A 132 8.79 -16.35 36.35
N LYS A 133 8.50 -17.06 35.25
CA LYS A 133 8.14 -18.49 35.30
C LYS A 133 9.36 -19.41 35.41
N ARG A 134 10.55 -18.91 35.08
CA ARG A 134 11.82 -19.65 35.17
C ARG A 134 12.45 -19.53 36.56
N MET A 135 12.32 -18.37 37.21
CA MET A 135 12.83 -18.16 38.58
C MET A 135 11.99 -18.87 39.65
N LYS A 136 10.70 -19.13 39.41
CA LYS A 136 9.85 -19.87 40.36
C LYS A 136 10.08 -21.39 40.37
N ARG A 137 10.75 -21.94 39.35
CA ARG A 137 11.08 -23.39 39.25
C ARG A 137 12.49 -23.73 39.73
N LEU A 138 13.28 -22.74 40.13
CA LEU A 138 14.63 -22.91 40.68
C LEU A 138 14.67 -22.62 42.19
N ALA A 139 13.52 -22.36 42.80
CA ALA A 139 13.36 -22.07 44.23
C ALA A 139 12.40 -23.07 44.92
N GLU A 140 12.11 -24.18 44.25
CA GLU A 140 11.53 -25.42 44.79
C GLU A 140 12.58 -26.52 44.56
#